data_AF-A0A0M0K1S4-F1
#
_entry.id   AF-A0A0M0K1S4-F1
#
_cell.length_a   1.000
_cell.length_b   1.000
_cell.length_c   1.000
_cell.angle_alpha   90.00
_cell.angle_beta   90.00
_cell.angle_gamma   90.00
#
_symmetry.space_group_name_H-M   'P 1'
#
loop_
_entity.id
_entity.type
_entity.pdbx_description
1 polymer ?
#
loop_
_entity_poly.entity_id
_entity_poly.type
_entity_poly.pdbx_seq_one_letter_code
_entity_poly.pdbx_strand_id
1 'polypeptide(L)'
;MSMVETLVAEHLSKSEGSRLQRLVPSIGRMHTPLALVEAFGVYDAKYALTRRTHVPPSEDEVRHILNLAQIFSSAAGLQFISFDGDETLYADGKNFAQSDAQKLARYIEKLLSSGIGVALVTAAGYKGAPEKYETRLDGLLHYLAVHKVTDTALERFFVVGGECNYLFEAVRVSAEVAAADGRGEVRLREAADGWNEEAGWDEAEASAASLRATAKELGLRCNVVRKERAVGIIPGGAAAKSRVPNGSGSRRMRREVLDEAALRLQEALKQADVRLPTCCFNGGSDVWCDLGNKAIGVLQLQRRLGVRSSQCLHVGDQFSTSIGNDYAARLHTPTLWVAGPKETQHVLKQLLERRGISAKTPKKAAWPPSTARFSVFDAQRSRGAEEAGEGNAEAAGEGNAEAEPSWVRG
;
A
#
# COMPACT_ATOMS: atom_id res chain seq x y z
N MET A 1 30.89 -9.05 5.62
CA MET A 1 29.90 -8.27 6.38
C MET A 1 30.49 -7.04 7.08
N SER A 2 31.48 -7.17 7.97
CA SER A 2 32.04 -6.01 8.72
C SER A 2 32.52 -4.83 7.84
N MET A 3 33.16 -5.09 6.70
CA MET A 3 33.53 -4.05 5.75
C MET A 3 32.31 -3.28 5.22
N VAL A 4 31.20 -3.97 4.95
CA VAL A 4 29.95 -3.35 4.47
C VAL A 4 29.32 -2.51 5.58
N GLU A 5 29.34 -2.96 6.83
CA GLU A 5 28.88 -2.14 7.98
C GLU A 5 29.70 -0.85 8.11
N THR A 6 31.00 -0.89 7.84
CA THR A 6 31.86 0.30 7.82
C THR A 6 31.43 1.28 6.72
N LEU A 7 31.11 0.77 5.52
CA LEU A 7 30.61 1.60 4.41
C LEU A 7 29.25 2.22 4.74
N VAL A 8 28.38 1.47 5.41
CA VAL A 8 27.08 1.97 5.90
C VAL A 8 27.27 3.07 6.95
N ALA A 9 28.15 2.86 7.93
CA ALA A 9 28.45 3.85 8.97
C ALA A 9 29.04 5.15 8.37
N GLU A 10 29.92 5.04 7.38
CA GLU A 10 30.41 6.20 6.62
C GLU A 10 29.25 6.91 5.93
N HIS A 11 28.39 6.17 5.22
CA HIS A 11 27.26 6.73 4.48
C HIS A 11 26.23 7.42 5.39
N LEU A 12 26.04 6.93 6.62
CA LEU A 12 25.17 7.58 7.62
C LEU A 12 25.71 8.93 8.08
N SER A 13 27.04 9.06 8.22
CA SER A 13 27.65 10.33 8.63
C SER A 13 27.76 11.32 7.48
N LYS A 14 28.01 10.83 6.26
CA LYS A 14 28.08 11.63 5.04
C LYS A 14 27.54 10.83 3.86
N SER A 15 26.30 11.09 3.46
CA SER A 15 25.68 10.36 2.35
C SER A 15 26.32 10.71 1.01
N GLU A 16 26.42 12.00 0.72
CA GLU A 16 26.94 12.53 -0.55
C GLU A 16 28.43 12.28 -0.73
N GLY A 17 28.80 11.61 -1.81
CA GLY A 17 30.19 11.28 -2.16
C GLY A 17 30.82 10.19 -1.29
N SER A 18 30.05 9.53 -0.43
CA SER A 18 30.52 8.35 0.31
C SER A 18 31.03 7.25 -0.62
N ARG A 19 31.92 6.39 -0.11
CA ARG A 19 32.33 5.17 -0.82
C ARG A 19 31.13 4.30 -1.21
N LEU A 20 30.15 4.16 -0.32
CA LEU A 20 28.95 3.36 -0.59
C LEU A 20 28.13 3.94 -1.76
N GLN A 21 27.91 5.26 -1.80
CA GLN A 21 27.18 5.89 -2.91
C GLN A 21 27.93 5.79 -4.23
N ARG A 22 29.27 5.84 -4.22
CA ARG A 22 30.06 5.62 -5.45
C ARG A 22 29.93 4.20 -5.99
N LEU A 23 29.82 3.20 -5.12
CA LEU A 23 29.62 1.81 -5.50
C LEU A 23 28.17 1.53 -5.92
N VAL A 24 27.20 2.18 -5.26
CA VAL A 24 25.76 2.02 -5.50
C VAL A 24 25.13 3.42 -5.60
N PRO A 25 25.15 4.06 -6.78
CA PRO A 25 24.64 5.43 -6.94
C PRO A 25 23.16 5.60 -6.52
N SER A 26 22.38 4.52 -6.61
CA SER A 26 20.95 4.47 -6.26
C SER A 26 20.66 4.14 -4.78
N ILE A 27 21.69 4.08 -3.91
CA ILE A 27 21.55 3.61 -2.51
C ILE A 27 20.60 4.48 -1.67
N GLY A 28 20.38 5.73 -2.06
CA GLY A 28 19.51 6.66 -1.33
C GLY A 28 20.12 7.11 -0.01
N ARG A 29 19.27 7.46 0.97
CA ARG A 29 19.68 7.85 2.32
C ARG A 29 19.44 6.70 3.28
N MET A 30 20.42 6.44 4.16
CA MET A 30 20.24 5.53 5.29
C MET A 30 19.87 6.30 6.55
N HIS A 31 19.04 5.70 7.41
CA HIS A 31 18.51 6.35 8.62
C HIS A 31 18.98 5.66 9.92
N THR A 32 19.55 4.47 9.82
CA THR A 32 20.09 3.69 10.94
C THR A 32 21.34 2.93 10.50
N PRO A 33 22.21 2.52 11.44
CA PRO A 33 23.18 1.45 11.20
C PRO A 33 22.51 0.17 10.71
N LEU A 34 23.31 -0.78 10.22
CA LEU A 34 22.87 -2.14 9.87
C LEU A 34 23.78 -3.15 10.55
N ALA A 35 23.23 -3.97 11.45
CA ALA A 35 23.97 -5.03 12.14
C ALA A 35 24.14 -6.28 11.25
N LEU A 36 24.81 -6.12 10.11
CA LEU A 36 24.99 -7.15 9.08
C LEU A 36 25.78 -8.36 9.56
N VAL A 37 26.79 -8.18 10.42
CA VAL A 37 27.59 -9.30 10.94
C VAL A 37 26.73 -10.19 11.83
N GLU A 38 25.98 -9.60 12.77
CA GLU A 38 25.07 -10.32 13.65
C GLU A 38 23.95 -10.99 12.84
N ALA A 39 23.30 -10.25 11.93
CA ALA A 39 22.22 -10.76 11.10
C ALA A 39 22.65 -11.93 10.21
N PHE A 40 23.81 -11.84 9.58
CA PHE A 40 24.37 -12.94 8.80
C PHE A 40 24.63 -14.17 9.67
N GLY A 41 25.25 -13.99 10.85
CA GLY A 41 25.51 -15.09 11.79
C GLY A 41 24.24 -15.80 12.24
N VAL A 42 23.18 -15.06 12.56
CA VAL A 42 21.87 -15.62 12.94
C VAL A 42 21.21 -16.36 11.78
N TYR A 43 21.24 -15.78 10.58
CA TYR A 43 20.65 -16.41 9.40
C TYR A 43 21.39 -17.69 9.01
N ASP A 44 22.72 -17.64 8.97
CA ASP A 44 23.58 -18.77 8.61
C ASP A 44 23.49 -19.91 9.63
N ALA A 45 23.43 -19.60 10.93
CA ALA A 45 23.27 -20.60 11.98
C ALA A 45 21.99 -21.42 11.82
N LYS A 46 20.92 -20.82 11.27
CA LYS A 46 19.62 -21.48 11.06
C LYS A 46 19.53 -22.21 9.72
N TYR A 47 20.03 -21.61 8.65
CA TYR A 47 19.81 -22.10 7.29
C TYR A 47 21.06 -22.69 6.63
N ALA A 48 22.22 -22.67 7.31
CA ALA A 48 23.48 -23.25 6.87
C ALA A 48 23.91 -22.77 5.47
N LEU A 49 23.70 -21.49 5.19
CA LEU A 49 23.97 -20.84 3.92
C LEU A 49 25.43 -21.01 3.47
N THR A 50 26.37 -20.92 4.40
CA THR A 50 27.82 -21.11 4.18
C THR A 50 28.24 -22.56 3.97
N ARG A 51 27.39 -23.53 4.31
CA ARG A 51 27.68 -24.96 4.13
C ARG A 51 27.32 -25.48 2.74
N ARG A 52 26.63 -24.67 1.93
CA ARG A 52 26.24 -25.05 0.57
C ARG A 52 27.47 -25.01 -0.35
N THR A 53 27.66 -26.07 -1.11
CA THR A 53 28.79 -26.21 -2.06
C THR A 53 28.39 -26.01 -3.52
N HIS A 54 27.09 -26.05 -3.84
CA HIS A 54 26.59 -26.03 -5.21
C HIS A 54 25.64 -24.86 -5.51
N VAL A 55 25.06 -24.25 -4.47
CA VAL A 55 24.06 -23.18 -4.61
C VAL A 55 24.53 -21.97 -3.80
N PRO A 56 24.83 -20.83 -4.44
CA PRO A 56 25.21 -19.62 -3.74
C PRO A 56 24.00 -18.97 -3.05
N PRO A 57 24.21 -17.96 -2.19
CA PRO A 57 23.15 -17.10 -1.68
C PRO A 57 22.27 -16.53 -2.79
N SER A 58 20.96 -16.70 -2.65
CA SER A 58 19.94 -16.09 -3.51
C SER A 58 19.64 -14.64 -3.10
N GLU A 59 18.98 -13.90 -3.98
CA GLU A 59 18.51 -12.54 -3.69
C GLU A 59 17.56 -12.49 -2.49
N ASP A 60 16.65 -13.47 -2.37
CA ASP A 60 15.76 -13.60 -1.23
C ASP A 60 16.51 -13.81 0.09
N GLU A 61 17.57 -14.63 0.09
CA GLU A 61 18.38 -14.84 1.29
C GLU A 61 19.12 -13.55 1.68
N VAL A 62 19.67 -12.81 0.71
CA VAL A 62 20.29 -11.51 0.97
C VAL A 62 19.25 -10.52 1.52
N ARG A 63 18.05 -10.45 0.94
CA ARG A 63 16.93 -9.63 1.41
C ARG A 63 16.54 -9.97 2.85
N HIS A 64 16.45 -11.26 3.19
CA HIS A 64 16.16 -11.69 4.55
C HIS A 64 17.27 -11.28 5.55
N ILE A 65 18.54 -11.38 5.16
CA ILE A 65 19.67 -10.95 6.01
C ILE A 65 19.62 -9.43 6.22
N LEU A 66 19.32 -8.64 5.19
CA LEU A 66 19.17 -7.19 5.29
C LEU A 66 17.98 -6.82 6.20
N ASN A 67 16.84 -7.51 6.07
CA ASN A 67 15.70 -7.31 6.96
C ASN A 67 16.07 -7.59 8.42
N LEU A 68 16.80 -8.67 8.70
CA LEU A 68 17.27 -8.98 10.06
C LEU A 68 18.22 -7.90 10.59
N ALA A 69 19.18 -7.47 9.78
CA ALA A 69 20.12 -6.41 10.17
C ALA A 69 19.39 -5.11 10.52
N GLN A 70 18.39 -4.75 9.72
CA GLN A 70 17.56 -3.58 9.94
C GLN A 70 16.73 -3.71 11.23
N ILE A 71 16.13 -4.88 11.48
CA ILE A 71 15.40 -5.15 12.74
C ILE A 71 16.32 -4.99 13.94
N PHE A 72 17.52 -5.58 13.89
CA PHE A 72 18.48 -5.52 15.00
C PHE A 72 18.93 -4.10 15.32
N SER A 73 19.05 -3.25 14.30
CA SER A 73 19.43 -1.84 14.44
C SER A 73 18.26 -0.92 14.83
N SER A 74 17.03 -1.22 14.41
CA SER A 74 15.86 -0.37 14.69
C SER A 74 15.15 -0.71 16.01
N ALA A 75 15.19 -1.96 16.47
CA ALA A 75 14.32 -2.46 17.53
C ALA A 75 14.36 -1.61 18.82
N ALA A 76 15.55 -1.25 19.31
CA ALA A 76 15.69 -0.54 20.58
C ALA A 76 15.07 0.88 20.58
N GLY A 77 15.12 1.57 19.44
CA GLY A 77 14.67 2.97 19.31
C GLY A 77 13.30 3.14 18.63
N LEU A 78 12.67 2.05 18.19
CA LEU A 78 11.46 2.09 17.37
C LEU A 78 10.27 2.69 18.14
N GLN A 79 9.69 3.78 17.63
CA GLN A 79 8.49 4.42 18.21
C GLN A 79 7.29 4.38 17.28
N PHE A 80 7.52 4.18 15.98
CA PHE A 80 6.47 4.13 14.97
C PHE A 80 6.79 3.09 13.90
N ILE A 81 5.83 2.24 13.56
CA ILE A 81 5.94 1.29 12.45
C ILE A 81 4.76 1.46 11.50
N SER A 82 5.05 1.50 10.21
CA SER A 82 4.04 1.55 9.16
C SER A 82 4.08 0.27 8.33
N PHE A 83 2.93 -0.14 7.83
CA PHE A 83 2.75 -1.29 6.96
C PHE A 83 2.10 -0.83 5.67
N ASP A 84 2.56 -1.37 4.56
CA ASP A 84 1.70 -1.45 3.39
C ASP A 84 0.49 -2.35 3.69
N GLY A 85 -0.64 -2.05 3.06
CA GLY A 85 -1.84 -2.88 3.13
C GLY A 85 -1.70 -4.14 2.28
N ASP A 86 -1.82 -3.95 0.96
CA ASP A 86 -1.79 -5.04 -0.02
C ASP A 86 -0.39 -5.67 -0.09
N GLU A 87 -0.35 -6.99 -0.36
CA GLU A 87 0.87 -7.81 -0.42
C GLU A 87 1.77 -7.77 0.84
N THR A 88 1.31 -7.17 1.94
CA THR A 88 2.05 -7.09 3.21
C THR A 88 1.22 -7.57 4.40
N LEU A 89 0.02 -7.04 4.61
CA LEU A 89 -0.87 -7.45 5.70
C LEU A 89 -1.92 -8.48 5.26
N TYR A 90 -2.34 -8.41 4.00
CA TYR A 90 -3.22 -9.35 3.33
C TYR A 90 -2.76 -9.56 1.89
N ALA A 91 -3.19 -10.66 1.27
CA ALA A 91 -2.91 -10.89 -0.14
C ALA A 91 -3.63 -9.84 -1.02
N ASP A 92 -3.10 -9.58 -2.21
CA ASP A 92 -3.64 -8.60 -3.16
C ASP A 92 -5.16 -8.73 -3.33
N GLY A 93 -5.86 -7.61 -3.11
CA GLY A 93 -7.31 -7.49 -3.25
C GLY A 93 -8.10 -8.32 -2.24
N LYS A 94 -7.47 -8.83 -1.18
CA LYS A 94 -8.13 -9.53 -0.07
C LYS A 94 -8.33 -8.62 1.14
N ASN A 95 -9.11 -9.14 2.08
CA ASN A 95 -9.29 -8.54 3.40
C ASN A 95 -8.35 -9.23 4.38
N PHE A 96 -8.10 -8.56 5.50
CA PHE A 96 -7.42 -9.12 6.65
C PHE A 96 -8.29 -10.21 7.31
N ALA A 97 -8.24 -11.43 6.75
CA ALA A 97 -9.13 -12.53 7.09
C ALA A 97 -8.66 -13.33 8.32
N GLN A 98 -9.61 -13.68 9.20
CA GLN A 98 -9.38 -14.12 10.58
C GLN A 98 -8.40 -15.29 10.80
N SER A 99 -8.28 -16.26 9.90
CA SER A 99 -7.51 -17.49 10.15
C SER A 99 -5.99 -17.32 10.01
N ASP A 100 -5.51 -16.55 9.02
CA ASP A 100 -4.08 -16.23 8.84
C ASP A 100 -3.70 -14.89 9.51
N ALA A 101 -4.69 -14.01 9.74
CA ALA A 101 -4.59 -12.72 10.40
C ALA A 101 -4.22 -12.77 11.88
N GLN A 102 -4.60 -13.81 12.61
CA GLN A 102 -4.56 -13.79 14.09
C GLN A 102 -3.15 -13.52 14.64
N LYS A 103 -2.11 -14.08 14.01
CA LYS A 103 -0.72 -13.84 14.42
C LYS A 103 -0.30 -12.40 14.15
N LEU A 104 -0.62 -11.85 12.98
CA LEU A 104 -0.33 -10.46 12.64
C LEU A 104 -1.08 -9.51 13.56
N ALA A 105 -2.37 -9.72 13.76
CA ALA A 105 -3.21 -8.91 14.63
C ALA A 105 -2.66 -8.86 16.06
N ARG A 106 -2.24 -10.02 16.58
CA ARG A 106 -1.55 -10.11 17.87
C ARG A 106 -0.27 -9.31 17.90
N TYR A 107 0.57 -9.41 16.87
CA TYR A 107 1.82 -8.67 16.84
C TYR A 107 1.59 -7.15 16.78
N ILE A 108 0.61 -6.72 15.99
CA ILE A 108 0.16 -5.31 15.93
C ILE A 108 -0.36 -4.86 17.30
N GLU A 109 -1.23 -5.63 17.94
CA GLU A 109 -1.70 -5.33 19.30
C GLU A 109 -0.53 -5.20 20.28
N LYS A 110 0.43 -6.12 20.25
CA LYS A 110 1.61 -6.07 21.14
C LYS A 110 2.46 -4.83 20.93
N LEU A 111 2.56 -4.33 19.70
CA LEU A 111 3.25 -3.07 19.40
C LEU A 111 2.47 -1.88 19.98
N LEU A 112 1.16 -1.81 19.72
CA LEU A 112 0.29 -0.74 20.24
C LEU A 112 0.32 -0.69 21.78
N SER A 113 0.12 -1.84 22.43
CA SER A 113 0.15 -2.00 23.89
C SER A 113 1.52 -1.68 24.51
N SER A 114 2.59 -1.71 23.72
CA SER A 114 3.94 -1.32 24.16
C SER A 114 4.27 0.14 23.83
N GLY A 115 3.27 0.96 23.49
CA GLY A 115 3.42 2.40 23.25
C GLY A 115 3.94 2.78 21.87
N ILE A 116 3.96 1.84 20.92
CA ILE A 116 4.47 2.08 19.56
C ILE A 116 3.31 2.45 18.64
N GLY A 117 3.48 3.55 17.90
CA GLY A 117 2.58 3.93 16.82
C GLY A 117 2.54 2.86 15.73
N VAL A 118 1.36 2.53 15.24
CA VAL A 118 1.18 1.63 14.10
C VAL A 118 0.33 2.32 13.05
N ALA A 119 0.78 2.31 11.79
CA ALA A 119 -0.03 2.77 10.67
C ALA A 119 -0.15 1.71 9.58
N LEU A 120 -1.32 1.63 8.96
CA LEU A 120 -1.47 1.02 7.65
C LEU A 120 -1.49 2.13 6.60
N VAL A 121 -0.68 2.02 5.56
CA VAL A 121 -0.64 2.95 4.43
C VAL A 121 -1.03 2.16 3.18
N THR A 122 -1.99 2.64 2.41
CA THR A 122 -2.51 1.92 1.24
C THR A 122 -2.81 2.87 0.10
N ALA A 123 -2.59 2.40 -1.14
CA ALA A 123 -3.01 3.10 -2.34
C ALA A 123 -4.54 3.17 -2.48
N ALA A 124 -5.29 2.29 -1.80
CA ALA A 124 -6.75 2.36 -1.81
C ALA A 124 -7.21 3.71 -1.24
N GLY A 125 -7.81 4.54 -2.09
CA GLY A 125 -8.32 5.87 -1.74
C GLY A 125 -9.83 5.96 -1.87
N TYR A 126 -10.49 6.19 -0.73
CA TYR A 126 -11.92 6.47 -0.58
C TYR A 126 -12.10 7.66 0.38
N LYS A 127 -12.39 8.84 -0.15
CA LYS A 127 -12.65 10.05 0.64
C LYS A 127 -13.95 9.91 1.44
N GLY A 128 -13.95 10.32 2.71
CA GLY A 128 -15.16 10.34 3.54
C GLY A 128 -15.83 8.98 3.78
N ALA A 129 -15.15 7.87 3.47
CA ALA A 129 -15.72 6.52 3.46
C ALA A 129 -14.90 5.55 4.34
N PRO A 130 -14.77 5.80 5.66
CA PRO A 130 -14.00 4.96 6.58
C PRO A 130 -14.45 3.49 6.57
N GLU A 131 -15.74 3.22 6.34
CA GLU A 131 -16.32 1.88 6.30
C GLU A 131 -15.72 0.97 5.21
N LYS A 132 -15.21 1.55 4.11
CA LYS A 132 -14.51 0.79 3.06
C LYS A 132 -13.16 0.27 3.56
N TYR A 133 -12.44 1.07 4.34
CA TYR A 133 -11.18 0.65 4.98
C TYR A 133 -11.45 -0.35 6.11
N GLU A 134 -12.49 -0.13 6.91
CA GLU A 134 -12.90 -1.07 7.95
C GLU A 134 -13.23 -2.45 7.38
N THR A 135 -13.90 -2.51 6.23
CA THR A 135 -14.21 -3.79 5.55
C THR A 135 -12.94 -4.57 5.22
N ARG A 136 -11.88 -3.87 4.76
CA ARG A 136 -10.57 -4.48 4.49
C ARG A 136 -9.88 -4.95 5.77
N LEU A 137 -10.14 -4.28 6.90
CA LEU A 137 -9.48 -4.49 8.19
C LEU A 137 -10.34 -5.18 9.24
N ASP A 138 -11.52 -5.70 8.89
CA ASP A 138 -12.49 -6.26 9.85
C ASP A 138 -11.82 -7.24 10.82
N GLY A 139 -11.02 -8.19 10.32
CA GLY A 139 -10.35 -9.15 11.19
C GLY A 139 -9.36 -8.53 12.18
N LEU A 140 -8.73 -7.40 11.84
CA LEU A 140 -7.84 -6.67 12.74
C LEU A 140 -8.64 -5.86 13.76
N LEU A 141 -9.61 -5.07 13.30
CA LEU A 141 -10.42 -4.22 14.18
C LEU A 141 -11.23 -5.05 15.17
N HIS A 142 -11.80 -6.16 14.72
CA HIS A 142 -12.46 -7.15 15.57
C HIS A 142 -11.49 -7.75 16.59
N TYR A 143 -10.27 -8.11 16.17
CA TYR A 143 -9.22 -8.60 17.07
C TYR A 143 -8.92 -7.60 18.19
N LEU A 144 -8.75 -6.32 17.85
CA LEU A 144 -8.48 -5.25 18.82
C LEU A 144 -9.65 -5.05 19.79
N ALA A 145 -10.89 -5.15 19.29
CA ALA A 145 -12.11 -5.02 20.09
C ALA A 145 -12.19 -6.09 21.19
N VAL A 146 -12.19 -7.37 20.80
CA VAL A 146 -12.44 -8.47 21.74
C VAL A 146 -11.22 -8.76 22.64
N HIS A 147 -9.99 -8.40 22.22
CA HIS A 147 -8.82 -8.39 23.13
C HIS A 147 -8.77 -7.16 24.05
N LYS A 148 -9.78 -6.27 23.99
CA LYS A 148 -9.92 -5.10 24.85
C LYS A 148 -8.67 -4.22 24.84
N VAL A 149 -8.10 -3.99 23.65
CA VAL A 149 -7.00 -3.03 23.50
C VAL A 149 -7.45 -1.67 24.03
N THR A 150 -6.65 -1.07 24.90
CA THR A 150 -7.03 0.16 25.61
C THR A 150 -7.21 1.31 24.63
N ASP A 151 -8.05 2.28 24.97
CA ASP A 151 -8.28 3.44 24.10
C ASP A 151 -6.99 4.22 23.87
N THR A 152 -6.14 4.36 24.90
CA THR A 152 -4.79 4.92 24.77
C THR A 152 -3.91 4.16 23.77
N ALA A 153 -4.05 2.83 23.66
CA ALA A 153 -3.33 2.06 22.65
C ALA A 153 -3.98 2.19 21.26
N LEU A 154 -5.31 2.30 21.17
CA LEU A 154 -6.02 2.54 19.92
C LEU A 154 -5.69 3.91 19.30
N GLU A 155 -5.49 4.95 20.12
CA GLU A 155 -5.03 6.28 19.69
C GLU A 155 -3.69 6.26 18.94
N ARG A 156 -2.93 5.17 19.03
CA ARG A 156 -1.67 4.95 18.30
C ARG A 156 -1.85 4.19 16.99
N PHE A 157 -3.07 3.80 16.61
CA PHE A 157 -3.36 3.09 15.38
C PHE A 157 -3.98 4.02 14.32
N PHE A 158 -3.32 4.06 13.16
CA PHE A 158 -3.69 4.94 12.04
C PHE A 158 -3.91 4.14 10.76
N VAL A 159 -4.75 4.66 9.88
CA VAL A 159 -4.91 4.18 8.50
C VAL A 159 -4.75 5.39 7.57
N VAL A 160 -3.86 5.27 6.59
CA VAL A 160 -3.62 6.27 5.56
C VAL A 160 -4.05 5.68 4.22
N GLY A 161 -5.11 6.24 3.64
CA GLY A 161 -5.64 5.87 2.34
C GLY A 161 -5.17 6.79 1.22
N GLY A 162 -5.21 6.28 0.00
CA GLY A 162 -4.77 6.99 -1.20
C GLY A 162 -3.32 7.44 -1.09
N GLU A 163 -2.43 6.56 -0.62
CA GLU A 163 -1.00 6.76 -0.37
C GLU A 163 -0.67 7.74 0.77
N CYS A 164 -1.20 8.95 0.70
CA CYS A 164 -1.01 10.00 1.69
C CYS A 164 -2.22 10.94 1.82
N ASN A 165 -3.37 10.59 1.23
CA ASN A 165 -4.45 11.55 1.00
C ASN A 165 -5.52 11.57 2.09
N TYR A 166 -5.78 10.44 2.74
CA TYR A 166 -6.86 10.33 3.73
C TYR A 166 -6.32 9.70 5.01
N LEU A 167 -6.42 10.40 6.15
CA LEU A 167 -6.00 9.87 7.44
C LEU A 167 -7.21 9.47 8.27
N PHE A 168 -7.16 8.26 8.83
CA PHE A 168 -8.14 7.75 9.77
C PHE A 168 -7.47 7.30 11.06
N GLU A 169 -8.15 7.52 12.17
CA GLU A 169 -7.76 7.14 13.53
C GLU A 169 -8.69 6.03 14.03
N ALA A 170 -8.13 5.05 14.76
CA ALA A 170 -8.98 4.09 15.45
C ALA A 170 -9.68 4.73 16.64
N VAL A 171 -10.99 4.49 16.76
CA VAL A 171 -11.82 4.91 17.88
C VAL A 171 -12.65 3.75 18.38
N ARG A 172 -13.00 3.79 19.67
CA ARG A 172 -13.97 2.86 20.25
C ARG A 172 -15.35 3.50 20.28
N VAL A 173 -16.35 2.76 19.82
CA VAL A 173 -17.77 3.13 19.96
C VAL A 173 -18.45 2.25 21.00
N SER A 174 -19.60 2.68 21.50
CA SER A 174 -20.37 1.89 22.46
C SER A 174 -20.96 0.64 21.80
N ALA A 175 -21.25 -0.39 22.62
CA ALA A 175 -21.85 -1.62 22.13
C ALA A 175 -23.24 -1.39 21.51
N GLU A 176 -23.98 -0.39 21.99
CA GLU A 176 -25.29 0.01 21.45
C GLU A 176 -25.15 0.59 20.04
N VAL A 177 -24.14 1.44 19.81
CA VAL A 177 -23.85 2.00 18.48
C VAL A 177 -23.44 0.90 17.51
N ALA A 178 -22.53 0.01 17.95
CA ALA A 178 -22.08 -1.13 17.16
C ALA A 178 -23.22 -2.10 16.80
N ALA A 179 -24.14 -2.36 17.74
CA ALA A 179 -25.30 -3.20 17.48
C ALA A 179 -26.31 -2.54 16.54
N ALA A 180 -26.51 -1.22 16.65
CA ALA A 180 -27.47 -0.48 15.85
C ALA A 180 -27.07 -0.42 14.36
N ASP A 181 -25.78 -0.21 14.06
CA ASP A 181 -25.27 -0.16 12.68
C ASP A 181 -24.73 -1.51 12.16
N GLY A 182 -24.67 -2.52 13.03
CA GLY A 182 -24.22 -3.87 12.69
C GLY A 182 -22.73 -3.99 12.39
N ARG A 183 -21.90 -2.99 12.73
CA ARG A 183 -20.43 -3.03 12.58
C ARG A 183 -19.76 -3.34 13.95
N GLY A 184 -18.45 -3.60 14.04
CA GLY A 184 -17.73 -3.98 15.30
C GLY A 184 -17.65 -2.90 16.42
N GLU A 185 -16.84 -3.00 17.48
CA GLU A 185 -16.73 -1.89 18.47
C GLU A 185 -15.57 -0.91 18.19
N VAL A 186 -14.57 -1.36 17.42
CA VAL A 186 -13.45 -0.51 16.99
C VAL A 186 -13.76 -0.05 15.56
N ARG A 187 -13.66 1.26 15.35
CA ARG A 187 -14.03 1.98 14.12
C ARG A 187 -12.87 2.83 13.63
N LEU A 188 -12.97 3.29 12.39
CA LEU A 188 -12.12 4.32 11.83
C LEU A 188 -12.90 5.63 11.76
N ARG A 189 -12.26 6.71 12.21
CA ARG A 189 -12.78 8.08 12.09
C ARG A 189 -11.77 8.90 11.30
N GLU A 190 -12.24 9.67 10.33
CA GLU A 190 -11.39 10.60 9.59
C GLU A 190 -10.79 11.66 10.53
N ALA A 191 -9.52 11.98 10.34
CA ALA A 191 -8.83 12.95 11.16
C ALA A 191 -9.36 14.36 10.88
N ALA A 192 -9.63 15.13 11.94
CA ALA A 192 -10.29 16.44 11.83
C ALA A 192 -9.32 17.61 11.57
N ASP A 193 -8.03 17.35 11.37
CA ASP A 193 -6.96 18.37 11.32
C ASP A 193 -6.57 18.82 9.90
N GLY A 194 -7.45 18.61 8.92
CA GLY A 194 -7.21 19.06 7.55
C GLY A 194 -6.09 18.30 6.83
N TRP A 195 -5.98 17.00 7.09
CA TRP A 195 -4.90 16.15 6.55
C TRP A 195 -4.78 16.25 5.03
N ASN A 196 -3.68 16.85 4.56
CA ASN A 196 -3.29 16.93 3.15
C ASN A 196 -4.35 17.54 2.20
N GLU A 197 -5.21 18.42 2.74
CA GLU A 197 -6.29 19.08 1.99
C GLU A 197 -5.82 20.09 0.94
N GLU A 198 -4.55 20.53 0.99
CA GLU A 198 -4.06 21.67 0.21
C GLU A 198 -3.70 21.37 -1.26
N ALA A 199 -3.51 20.11 -1.65
CA ALA A 199 -3.04 19.80 -3.00
C ALA A 199 -4.19 19.43 -3.96
N GLY A 200 -4.62 20.39 -4.78
CA GLY A 200 -5.41 20.10 -5.98
C GLY A 200 -4.58 19.31 -7.01
N TRP A 201 -5.25 18.55 -7.90
CA TRP A 201 -4.60 17.89 -9.02
C TRP A 201 -5.11 18.44 -10.35
N ASP A 202 -4.58 19.58 -10.76
CA ASP A 202 -5.00 20.26 -11.99
C ASP A 202 -4.73 19.40 -13.24
N GLU A 203 -3.68 18.56 -13.20
CA GLU A 203 -3.29 17.68 -14.29
C GLU A 203 -4.02 16.33 -14.30
N ALA A 204 -5.01 16.12 -13.41
CA ALA A 204 -5.77 14.88 -13.36
C ALA A 204 -6.49 14.59 -14.68
N GLU A 205 -7.08 15.60 -15.33
CA GLU A 205 -7.79 15.38 -16.60
C GLU A 205 -6.81 15.12 -17.75
N ALA A 206 -5.65 15.79 -17.78
CA ALA A 206 -4.60 15.51 -18.75
C ALA A 206 -4.05 14.07 -18.58
N SER A 207 -3.90 13.63 -17.33
CA SER A 207 -3.49 12.27 -16.98
C SER A 207 -4.54 11.23 -17.42
N ALA A 208 -5.81 11.51 -17.19
CA ALA A 208 -6.91 10.68 -17.67
C ALA A 208 -6.97 10.63 -19.21
N ALA A 209 -6.73 11.76 -19.89
CA ALA A 209 -6.65 11.81 -21.35
C ALA A 209 -5.49 10.96 -21.90
N SER A 210 -4.32 10.99 -21.26
CA SER A 210 -3.18 10.13 -21.60
C SER A 210 -3.52 8.63 -21.47
N LEU A 211 -4.22 8.24 -20.40
CA LEU A 211 -4.72 6.88 -20.23
C LEU A 211 -5.76 6.49 -21.29
N ARG A 212 -6.66 7.41 -21.69
CA ARG A 212 -7.63 7.16 -22.77
C ARG A 212 -6.92 6.95 -24.11
N ALA A 213 -5.89 7.75 -24.42
CA ALA A 213 -5.07 7.60 -25.62
C ALA A 213 -4.35 6.24 -25.62
N THR A 214 -3.68 5.90 -24.51
CA THR A 214 -3.01 4.61 -24.33
C THR A 214 -3.97 3.43 -24.47
N ALA A 215 -5.15 3.50 -23.84
CA ALA A 215 -6.17 2.46 -23.95
C ALA A 215 -6.66 2.28 -25.39
N LYS A 216 -6.81 3.37 -26.15
CA LYS A 216 -7.21 3.33 -27.56
C LYS A 216 -6.13 2.68 -28.42
N GLU A 217 -4.87 3.08 -28.27
CA GLU A 217 -3.75 2.54 -29.05
C GLU A 217 -3.51 1.06 -28.79
N LEU A 218 -3.62 0.62 -27.54
CA LEU A 218 -3.42 -0.78 -27.15
C LEU A 218 -4.68 -1.65 -27.34
N GLY A 219 -5.80 -1.07 -27.80
CA GLY A 219 -7.07 -1.78 -27.99
C GLY A 219 -7.64 -2.34 -26.68
N LEU A 220 -7.55 -1.58 -25.58
CA LEU A 220 -7.98 -2.03 -24.26
C LEU A 220 -9.48 -1.83 -24.05
N ARG A 221 -10.14 -2.90 -23.63
CA ARG A 221 -11.51 -2.95 -23.14
C ARG A 221 -11.55 -2.57 -21.66
N CYS A 222 -11.02 -1.40 -21.32
CA CYS A 222 -10.99 -0.87 -19.97
C CYS A 222 -11.95 0.32 -19.82
N ASN A 223 -12.15 0.76 -18.58
CA ASN A 223 -12.70 2.07 -18.25
C ASN A 223 -11.58 2.92 -17.66
N VAL A 224 -11.47 4.16 -18.11
CA VAL A 224 -10.63 5.15 -17.44
C VAL A 224 -11.45 5.77 -16.31
N VAL A 225 -10.91 5.78 -15.11
CA VAL A 225 -11.54 6.31 -13.90
C VAL A 225 -10.73 7.51 -13.43
N ARG A 226 -11.41 8.62 -13.16
CA ARG A 226 -10.83 9.81 -12.54
C ARG A 226 -11.51 10.02 -11.19
N LYS A 227 -10.70 10.13 -10.14
CA LYS A 227 -11.10 10.54 -8.79
C LYS A 227 -10.52 11.93 -8.52
N GLU A 228 -10.85 12.49 -7.36
CA GLU A 228 -10.31 13.77 -6.90
C GLU A 228 -8.77 13.81 -6.91
N ARG A 229 -8.12 12.71 -6.48
CA ARG A 229 -6.66 12.63 -6.30
C ARG A 229 -6.03 11.37 -6.90
N ALA A 230 -6.73 10.72 -7.82
CA ALA A 230 -6.29 9.49 -8.47
C ALA A 230 -6.82 9.42 -9.91
N VAL A 231 -6.05 8.86 -10.84
CA VAL A 231 -6.54 8.44 -12.16
C VAL A 231 -6.15 6.99 -12.40
N GLY A 232 -6.93 6.23 -13.16
CA GLY A 232 -6.57 4.83 -13.40
C GLY A 232 -7.36 4.17 -14.51
N ILE A 233 -6.99 2.94 -14.83
CA ILE A 233 -7.72 2.07 -15.75
C ILE A 233 -8.14 0.78 -15.08
N ILE A 234 -9.40 0.42 -15.22
CA ILE A 234 -9.98 -0.82 -14.67
C ILE A 234 -10.57 -1.69 -15.80
N PRO A 235 -10.69 -3.02 -15.62
CA PRO A 235 -11.37 -3.87 -16.59
C PRO A 235 -12.81 -3.39 -16.88
N GLY A 236 -13.17 -3.25 -18.16
CA GLY A 236 -14.41 -2.59 -18.58
C GLY A 236 -15.63 -3.51 -18.73
N GLY A 237 -15.50 -4.80 -18.43
CA GLY A 237 -16.60 -5.77 -18.43
C GLY A 237 -17.24 -6.00 -19.80
N ALA A 238 -18.53 -6.36 -19.79
CA ALA A 238 -19.30 -6.65 -21.00
C ALA A 238 -19.48 -5.40 -21.88
N ALA A 239 -19.74 -4.24 -21.28
CA ALA A 239 -19.93 -2.98 -22.01
C ALA A 239 -18.70 -2.62 -22.86
N ALA A 240 -17.49 -2.77 -22.32
CA ALA A 240 -16.27 -2.48 -23.07
C ALA A 240 -16.00 -3.47 -24.22
N LYS A 241 -16.50 -4.72 -24.14
CA LYS A 241 -16.43 -5.66 -25.26
C LYS A 241 -17.23 -5.17 -26.47
N SER A 242 -18.39 -4.57 -26.24
CA SER A 242 -19.22 -4.00 -27.31
C SER A 242 -18.56 -2.77 -27.94
N ARG A 243 -17.91 -1.91 -27.14
CA ARG A 243 -17.22 -0.70 -27.63
C ARG A 243 -15.94 -1.01 -28.43
N VAL A 244 -15.20 -2.05 -28.04
CA VAL A 244 -13.93 -2.44 -28.69
C VAL A 244 -14.02 -3.92 -29.11
N PRO A 245 -14.60 -4.20 -30.31
CA PRO A 245 -14.85 -5.57 -30.78
C PRO A 245 -13.56 -6.39 -30.93
N ASN A 246 -12.46 -5.77 -31.35
CA ASN A 246 -11.15 -6.39 -31.46
C ASN A 246 -10.19 -5.79 -30.41
N GLY A 247 -10.22 -6.33 -29.19
CA GLY A 247 -9.45 -5.79 -28.06
C GLY A 247 -9.26 -6.77 -26.90
N SER A 248 -8.47 -6.38 -25.90
CA SER A 248 -8.14 -7.20 -24.72
C SER A 248 -8.57 -6.51 -23.40
N GLY A 249 -8.45 -7.14 -22.24
CA GLY A 249 -8.60 -6.40 -20.96
C GLY A 249 -10.00 -6.32 -20.33
N SER A 250 -11.07 -6.82 -20.99
CA SER A 250 -12.46 -6.68 -20.47
C SER A 250 -12.73 -7.32 -19.10
N ARG A 251 -12.01 -8.39 -18.76
CA ARG A 251 -12.13 -9.06 -17.44
C ARG A 251 -10.81 -8.99 -16.67
N ARG A 252 -9.69 -9.14 -17.37
CA ARG A 252 -8.34 -9.06 -16.84
C ARG A 252 -7.43 -8.52 -17.94
N MET A 253 -6.54 -7.60 -17.56
CA MET A 253 -5.47 -7.11 -18.41
C MET A 253 -4.20 -7.93 -18.16
N ARG A 254 -3.38 -8.12 -19.20
CA ARG A 254 -2.08 -8.80 -19.05
C ARG A 254 -1.10 -7.89 -18.33
N ARG A 255 -0.14 -8.47 -17.60
CA ARG A 255 0.85 -7.70 -16.83
C ARG A 255 1.59 -6.71 -17.71
N GLU A 256 2.03 -7.16 -18.88
CA GLU A 256 2.82 -6.35 -19.82
C GLU A 256 2.04 -5.12 -20.31
N VAL A 257 0.73 -5.25 -20.48
CA VAL A 257 -0.17 -4.15 -20.87
C VAL A 257 -0.35 -3.15 -19.72
N LEU A 258 -0.43 -3.64 -18.49
CA LEU A 258 -0.52 -2.80 -17.30
C LEU A 258 0.79 -2.04 -17.07
N ASP A 259 1.93 -2.73 -17.22
CA ASP A 259 3.26 -2.11 -17.14
C ASP A 259 3.43 -1.02 -18.21
N GLU A 260 3.06 -1.30 -19.47
CA GLU A 260 3.08 -0.32 -20.56
C GLU A 260 2.22 0.91 -20.24
N ALA A 261 1.00 0.71 -19.75
CA ALA A 261 0.09 1.82 -19.44
C ALA A 261 0.60 2.68 -18.27
N ALA A 262 1.16 2.05 -17.23
CA ALA A 262 1.76 2.78 -16.10
C ALA A 262 3.00 3.58 -16.55
N LEU A 263 3.89 2.99 -17.35
CA LEU A 263 5.09 3.66 -17.85
C LEU A 263 4.77 4.83 -18.79
N ARG A 264 3.81 4.67 -19.70
CA ARG A 264 3.34 5.77 -20.56
C ARG A 264 2.75 6.92 -19.76
N LEU A 265 2.01 6.62 -18.71
CA LEU A 265 1.47 7.66 -17.83
C LEU A 265 2.59 8.40 -17.07
N GLN A 266 3.58 7.67 -16.54
CA GLN A 266 4.75 8.30 -15.92
C GLN A 266 5.50 9.20 -16.91
N GLU A 267 5.69 8.76 -18.15
CA GLU A 267 6.34 9.54 -19.19
C GLU A 267 5.54 10.79 -19.56
N ALA A 268 4.21 10.67 -19.71
CA ALA A 268 3.34 11.81 -19.98
C ALA A 268 3.40 12.87 -18.86
N LEU A 269 3.43 12.44 -17.59
CA LEU A 269 3.58 13.35 -16.44
C LEU A 269 4.95 14.06 -16.45
N LYS A 270 6.03 13.36 -16.81
CA LYS A 270 7.36 13.95 -16.96
C LYS A 270 7.40 14.98 -18.10
N GLN A 271 6.81 14.67 -19.25
CA GLN A 271 6.76 15.56 -20.40
C GLN A 271 5.93 16.82 -20.13
N ALA A 272 4.89 16.71 -19.31
CA ALA A 272 4.07 17.83 -18.86
C ALA A 272 4.72 18.68 -17.74
N ASP A 273 5.96 18.37 -17.32
CA ASP A 273 6.66 19.01 -16.18
C ASP A 273 5.81 19.02 -14.89
N VAL A 274 5.05 17.94 -14.63
CA VAL A 274 4.26 17.84 -13.39
C VAL A 274 5.21 17.68 -12.21
N ARG A 275 5.27 18.72 -11.37
CA ARG A 275 6.18 18.77 -10.21
C ARG A 275 5.56 18.20 -8.93
N LEU A 276 4.25 18.02 -8.91
CA LEU A 276 3.56 17.41 -7.80
C LEU A 276 4.02 15.95 -7.65
N PRO A 277 4.25 15.47 -6.41
CA PRO A 277 4.58 14.07 -6.20
C PRO A 277 3.44 13.19 -6.68
N THR A 278 3.75 12.25 -7.58
CA THR A 278 2.78 11.28 -8.09
C THR A 278 3.33 9.87 -7.94
N CYS A 279 2.43 8.89 -7.88
CA CYS A 279 2.80 7.49 -7.86
C CYS A 279 1.94 6.74 -8.88
N CYS A 280 2.52 6.43 -10.03
CA CYS A 280 1.85 5.62 -11.05
C CYS A 280 2.34 4.17 -11.00
N PHE A 281 1.42 3.24 -10.74
CA PHE A 281 1.73 1.84 -10.50
C PHE A 281 0.80 0.84 -11.22
N ASN A 282 1.32 -0.37 -11.41
CA ASN A 282 0.58 -1.55 -11.88
C ASN A 282 0.07 -2.29 -10.64
N GLY A 283 -1.25 -2.29 -10.43
CA GLY A 283 -1.94 -2.98 -9.34
C GLY A 283 -2.26 -4.44 -9.63
N GLY A 284 -1.57 -5.09 -10.57
CA GLY A 284 -1.75 -6.49 -10.95
C GLY A 284 -2.98 -6.79 -11.83
N SER A 285 -4.07 -6.02 -11.66
CA SER A 285 -5.31 -6.14 -12.44
C SER A 285 -5.80 -4.81 -13.03
N ASP A 286 -5.15 -3.71 -12.69
CA ASP A 286 -5.44 -2.32 -13.05
C ASP A 286 -4.17 -1.47 -12.97
N VAL A 287 -4.23 -0.25 -13.50
CA VAL A 287 -3.20 0.77 -13.31
C VAL A 287 -3.83 1.95 -12.60
N TRP A 288 -3.11 2.52 -11.65
CA TRP A 288 -3.47 3.75 -10.97
C TRP A 288 -2.30 4.71 -10.99
N CYS A 289 -2.63 6.00 -10.98
CA CYS A 289 -1.70 7.04 -10.60
C CYS A 289 -2.36 7.93 -9.56
N ASP A 290 -1.74 7.99 -8.39
CA ASP A 290 -2.21 8.79 -7.27
C ASP A 290 -1.40 10.09 -7.17
N LEU A 291 -2.08 11.18 -6.82
CA LEU A 291 -1.43 12.40 -6.35
C LEU A 291 -0.92 12.14 -4.94
N GLY A 292 0.39 11.99 -4.80
CA GLY A 292 1.05 11.60 -3.57
C GLY A 292 1.82 10.28 -3.68
N ASN A 293 2.46 9.88 -2.58
CA ASN A 293 3.10 8.58 -2.42
C ASN A 293 3.23 8.22 -0.93
N LYS A 294 3.49 6.94 -0.64
CA LYS A 294 3.63 6.42 0.74
C LYS A 294 4.69 7.14 1.56
N ALA A 295 5.77 7.63 0.92
CA ALA A 295 6.84 8.34 1.62
C ALA A 295 6.32 9.62 2.31
N ILE A 296 5.43 10.35 1.63
CA ILE A 296 4.80 11.56 2.15
C ILE A 296 3.89 11.21 3.32
N GLY A 297 3.04 10.19 3.17
CA GLY A 297 2.12 9.76 4.23
C GLY A 297 2.86 9.33 5.50
N VAL A 298 3.93 8.53 5.34
CA VAL A 298 4.79 8.12 6.45
C VAL A 298 5.51 9.31 7.08
N LEU A 299 6.03 10.25 6.28
CA LEU A 299 6.72 11.44 6.79
C LEU A 299 5.76 12.36 7.57
N GLN A 300 4.52 12.54 7.10
CA GLN A 300 3.52 13.33 7.81
C GLN A 300 3.12 12.68 9.14
N LEU A 301 2.99 11.35 9.18
CA LEU A 301 2.77 10.62 10.44
C LEU A 301 3.96 10.73 11.39
N GLN A 302 5.19 10.64 10.89
CA GLN A 302 6.40 10.89 11.68
C GLN A 302 6.34 12.28 12.34
N ARG A 303 5.97 13.32 11.59
CA ARG A 303 5.83 14.69 12.11
C ARG A 303 4.72 14.77 13.16
N ARG A 304 3.54 14.21 12.88
CA ARG A 304 2.39 14.18 13.81
C ARG A 304 2.76 13.52 15.14
N LEU A 305 3.51 12.42 15.09
CA LEU A 305 3.92 11.66 16.28
C LEU A 305 5.19 12.19 16.95
N GLY A 306 5.88 13.18 16.36
CA GLY A 306 7.17 13.67 16.86
C GLY A 306 8.30 12.64 16.77
N VAL A 307 8.24 11.73 15.80
CA VAL A 307 9.17 10.59 15.65
C VAL A 307 10.16 10.86 14.52
N ARG A 308 11.45 10.57 14.75
CA ARG A 308 12.49 10.68 13.71
C ARG A 308 12.46 9.48 12.77
N SER A 309 13.00 9.63 11.56
CA SER A 309 13.18 8.52 10.60
C SER A 309 13.91 7.31 11.20
N SER A 310 14.92 7.54 12.06
CA SER A 310 15.66 6.46 12.75
C SER A 310 14.87 5.71 13.82
N GLN A 311 13.73 6.26 14.25
CA GLN A 311 12.79 5.68 15.20
C GLN A 311 11.53 5.17 14.49
N CYS A 312 11.53 5.17 13.16
CA CYS A 312 10.48 4.65 12.31
C CYS A 312 10.94 3.36 11.62
N LEU A 313 9.99 2.51 11.24
CA LEU A 313 10.23 1.37 10.35
C LEU A 313 9.03 1.24 9.41
N HIS A 314 9.26 1.01 8.13
CA HIS A 314 8.21 0.63 7.18
C HIS A 314 8.36 -0.85 6.82
N VAL A 315 7.24 -1.52 6.59
CA VAL A 315 7.18 -2.89 6.09
C VAL A 315 6.31 -2.87 4.84
N GLY A 316 6.88 -3.25 3.70
CA GLY A 316 6.20 -3.20 2.40
C GLY A 316 6.85 -4.14 1.39
N ASP A 317 6.21 -4.30 0.24
CA ASP A 317 6.70 -5.09 -0.88
C ASP A 317 7.36 -4.21 -1.95
N GLN A 318 8.63 -4.48 -2.28
CA GLN A 318 9.39 -3.76 -3.32
C GLN A 318 9.65 -4.61 -4.58
N PHE A 319 9.01 -5.77 -4.77
CA PHE A 319 9.22 -6.63 -5.95
C PHE A 319 8.84 -5.95 -7.26
N SER A 320 7.97 -4.95 -7.22
CA SER A 320 7.67 -4.08 -8.36
C SER A 320 8.67 -2.91 -8.45
N THR A 321 9.95 -3.19 -8.73
CA THR A 321 11.02 -2.17 -8.64
C THR A 321 10.96 -1.03 -9.68
N SER A 322 10.28 -1.22 -10.81
CA SER A 322 10.15 -0.19 -11.86
C SER A 322 8.90 0.69 -11.72
N ILE A 323 7.89 0.22 -11.00
CA ILE A 323 6.50 0.75 -11.05
C ILE A 323 5.82 0.68 -9.65
N GLY A 324 6.50 0.21 -8.60
CA GLY A 324 5.91 -0.06 -7.28
C GLY A 324 5.88 1.16 -6.35
N ASN A 325 4.82 1.24 -5.55
CA ASN A 325 4.54 2.37 -4.67
C ASN A 325 5.30 2.36 -3.33
N ASP A 326 5.85 1.22 -2.91
CA ASP A 326 6.61 1.11 -1.64
C ASP A 326 8.05 1.58 -1.74
N TYR A 327 8.63 1.62 -2.94
CA TYR A 327 10.00 2.06 -3.14
C TYR A 327 10.22 3.48 -2.61
N ALA A 328 9.20 4.34 -2.69
CA ALA A 328 9.27 5.71 -2.18
C ALA A 328 9.44 5.76 -0.66
N ALA A 329 8.87 4.82 0.10
CA ALA A 329 8.88 4.86 1.57
C ALA A 329 10.31 4.91 2.16
N ARG A 330 11.27 4.24 1.49
CA ARG A 330 12.68 4.20 1.91
C ARG A 330 13.36 5.59 1.98
N LEU A 331 12.80 6.60 1.30
CA LEU A 331 13.31 7.97 1.31
C LEU A 331 13.30 8.59 2.72
N HIS A 332 12.32 8.22 3.56
CA HIS A 332 12.09 8.84 4.87
C HIS A 332 12.10 7.86 6.05
N THR A 333 12.27 6.57 5.81
CA THR A 333 12.30 5.57 6.88
C THR A 333 13.05 4.31 6.47
N PRO A 334 13.74 3.63 7.40
CA PRO A 334 14.21 2.27 7.16
C PRO A 334 13.04 1.38 6.75
N THR A 335 13.27 0.48 5.79
CA THR A 335 12.20 -0.35 5.22
C THR A 335 12.59 -1.82 5.25
N LEU A 336 11.67 -2.68 5.68
CA LEU A 336 11.75 -4.12 5.54
C LEU A 336 11.03 -4.52 4.25
N TRP A 337 11.73 -5.27 3.39
CA TRP A 337 11.17 -5.75 2.13
C TRP A 337 10.66 -7.18 2.30
N VAL A 338 9.34 -7.33 2.31
CA VAL A 338 8.64 -8.61 2.47
C VAL A 338 7.92 -9.02 1.19
N ALA A 339 7.70 -10.32 1.01
CA ALA A 339 6.97 -10.90 -0.13
C ALA A 339 5.50 -11.24 0.17
N GLY A 340 5.00 -10.87 1.35
CA GLY A 340 3.68 -11.30 1.78
C GLY A 340 3.47 -11.39 3.29
N PRO A 341 2.21 -11.67 3.71
CA PRO A 341 1.83 -11.76 5.12
C PRO A 341 2.64 -12.75 5.96
N LYS A 342 3.12 -13.86 5.36
CA LYS A 342 3.92 -14.86 6.07
C LYS A 342 5.30 -14.31 6.46
N GLU A 343 5.95 -13.57 5.57
CA GLU A 343 7.21 -12.92 5.88
C GLU A 343 7.01 -11.75 6.85
N THR A 344 5.93 -10.98 6.70
CA THR A 344 5.51 -9.95 7.67
C THR A 344 5.39 -10.55 9.08
N GLN A 345 4.77 -11.72 9.23
CA GLN A 345 4.71 -12.42 10.52
C GLN A 345 6.10 -12.77 11.06
N HIS A 346 7.02 -13.17 10.18
CA HIS A 346 8.38 -13.53 10.58
C HIS A 346 9.15 -12.31 11.09
N VAL A 347 9.15 -11.21 10.33
CA VAL A 347 9.87 -10.00 10.70
C VAL A 347 9.30 -9.36 11.97
N LEU A 348 7.98 -9.34 12.14
CA LEU A 348 7.36 -8.84 13.37
C LEU A 348 7.66 -9.71 14.58
N LYS A 349 7.71 -11.03 14.40
CA LYS A 349 8.14 -11.93 15.48
C LYS A 349 9.58 -11.61 15.90
N GLN A 350 10.51 -11.48 14.95
CA GLN A 350 11.91 -11.14 15.25
C GLN A 350 12.04 -9.77 15.93
N LEU A 351 11.26 -8.78 15.47
CA LEU A 351 11.22 -7.44 16.06
C LEU A 351 10.74 -7.47 17.52
N LEU A 352 9.64 -8.17 17.80
CA LEU A 352 9.11 -8.31 19.17
C LEU A 352 10.08 -9.06 20.08
N GLU A 353 10.68 -10.15 19.59
CA GLU A 353 11.70 -10.91 20.32
C GLU A 353 12.92 -10.03 20.65
N ARG A 354 13.43 -9.27 19.67
CA ARG A 354 14.56 -8.34 19.87
C ARG A 354 14.24 -7.23 20.87
N ARG A 355 12.96 -6.86 20.99
CA ARG A 355 12.45 -5.90 21.97
C ARG A 355 12.14 -6.48 23.34
N GLY A 356 12.26 -7.80 23.52
CA GLY A 356 11.85 -8.47 24.75
C GLY A 356 10.32 -8.48 24.97
N ILE A 357 9.53 -8.19 23.93
CA ILE A 357 8.07 -8.24 24.00
C ILE A 357 7.62 -9.67 23.73
N SER A 358 7.11 -10.34 24.76
CA SER A 358 6.62 -11.71 24.64
C SER A 358 5.42 -11.79 23.70
N ALA A 359 5.59 -12.50 22.59
CA ALA A 359 4.54 -12.78 21.62
C ALA A 359 3.99 -14.23 21.74
N LYS A 360 4.07 -14.83 22.95
CA LYS A 360 3.60 -16.20 23.21
C LYS A 360 2.15 -16.35 22.73
N THR A 361 1.89 -17.48 22.06
CA THR A 361 0.55 -17.80 21.58
C THR A 361 -0.30 -18.26 22.76
N PRO A 362 -1.43 -17.61 23.07
CA PRO A 362 -2.42 -18.22 23.96
C PRO A 362 -2.74 -19.62 23.41
N LYS A 363 -2.99 -20.60 24.29
CA LYS A 363 -3.53 -21.91 23.85
C LYS A 363 -4.71 -21.62 22.91
N LYS A 364 -4.79 -22.31 21.75
CA LYS A 364 -5.82 -22.12 20.71
C LYS A 364 -7.23 -22.03 21.31
N ALA A 365 -7.63 -20.85 21.76
CA ALA A 365 -9.03 -20.55 22.02
C ALA A 365 -9.59 -20.20 20.64
N ALA A 366 -10.64 -20.92 20.24
CA ALA A 366 -11.39 -20.54 19.06
C ALA A 366 -11.88 -19.10 19.28
N TRP A 367 -11.48 -18.22 18.38
CA TRP A 367 -11.90 -16.82 18.41
C TRP A 367 -13.26 -16.71 17.73
N PRO A 368 -14.25 -16.01 18.32
CA PRO A 368 -15.56 -15.89 17.71
C PRO A 368 -15.45 -15.12 16.39
N PRO A 369 -16.06 -15.60 15.28
CA PRO A 369 -16.04 -14.88 14.03
C PRO A 369 -16.64 -13.49 14.21
N SER A 370 -16.09 -12.50 13.52
CA SER A 370 -16.71 -11.17 13.41
C SER A 370 -18.17 -11.34 12.99
N THR A 371 -19.06 -10.79 13.80
CA THR A 371 -20.50 -10.71 13.50
C THR A 371 -20.83 -9.43 12.72
N ALA A 372 -19.83 -8.59 12.46
CA ALA A 372 -20.01 -7.34 11.74
C ALA A 372 -20.53 -7.62 10.32
N ARG A 373 -21.69 -7.05 10.01
CA ARG A 373 -22.27 -7.08 8.68
C ARG A 373 -21.79 -5.85 7.94
N PHE A 374 -20.63 -5.97 7.31
CA PHE A 374 -20.31 -5.04 6.23
C PHE A 374 -21.21 -5.40 5.06
N SER A 375 -21.89 -4.42 4.46
CA SER A 375 -22.59 -4.67 3.20
C SER A 375 -21.52 -5.19 2.23
N VAL A 376 -21.70 -6.42 1.76
CA VAL A 376 -20.84 -6.99 0.72
C VAL A 376 -21.23 -6.30 -0.59
N PHE A 377 -20.99 -5.00 -0.68
CA PHE A 377 -20.84 -4.34 -1.97
C PHE A 377 -19.43 -4.69 -2.44
N ASP A 378 -19.35 -5.90 -3.00
CA ASP A 378 -18.28 -6.43 -3.82
C ASP A 378 -16.98 -5.62 -3.77
N ALA A 379 -16.02 -6.09 -2.97
CA ALA A 379 -14.61 -5.69 -3.12
C ALA A 379 -14.04 -6.00 -4.53
N GLN A 380 -14.84 -6.63 -5.40
CA GLN A 380 -14.57 -6.83 -6.83
C GLN A 380 -15.44 -5.98 -7.78
N ARG A 381 -16.41 -5.18 -7.29
CA ARG A 381 -17.29 -4.30 -8.10
C ARG A 381 -17.41 -2.87 -7.61
N SER A 382 -16.86 -2.49 -6.46
CA SER A 382 -16.72 -1.08 -6.06
C SER A 382 -15.57 -0.36 -6.79
N ARG A 383 -15.28 -0.76 -8.03
CA ARG A 383 -14.48 0.01 -8.99
C ARG A 383 -15.44 0.87 -9.83
N GLY A 384 -15.77 2.05 -9.29
CA GLY A 384 -16.16 3.24 -10.07
C GLY A 384 -17.43 3.17 -10.93
N ALA A 385 -18.50 2.48 -10.51
CA ALA A 385 -19.77 2.50 -11.26
C ALA A 385 -20.77 3.57 -10.78
N GLU A 386 -20.61 4.16 -9.59
CA GLU A 386 -21.63 5.07 -9.01
C GLU A 386 -21.35 6.57 -9.13
N GLU A 387 -20.29 7.00 -9.82
CA GLU A 387 -20.03 8.43 -10.08
C GLU A 387 -19.90 8.76 -11.58
N ALA A 388 -20.32 7.86 -12.48
CA ALA A 388 -20.27 8.08 -13.92
C ALA A 388 -21.59 8.62 -14.52
N GLY A 389 -22.47 9.19 -13.69
CA GLY A 389 -23.86 9.43 -14.04
C GLY A 389 -24.37 10.83 -13.75
N GLU A 390 -23.62 11.89 -14.04
CA GLU A 390 -24.16 13.26 -14.14
C GLU A 390 -23.09 14.15 -14.80
N GLY A 391 -23.20 14.36 -16.11
CA GLY A 391 -22.24 15.19 -16.84
C GLY A 391 -22.03 14.80 -18.29
N ASN A 392 -23.10 14.46 -19.03
CA ASN A 392 -23.13 14.67 -20.48
C ASN A 392 -24.58 14.58 -20.97
N ALA A 393 -25.34 15.63 -20.66
CA ALA A 393 -26.59 15.92 -21.33
C ALA A 393 -26.53 17.37 -21.74
N GLU A 394 -25.93 17.66 -22.90
CA GLU A 394 -26.30 18.77 -23.77
C GLU A 394 -25.50 18.72 -25.07
N ALA A 395 -26.11 19.26 -26.13
CA ALA A 395 -25.67 19.30 -27.53
C ALA A 395 -25.92 18.05 -28.39
N ALA A 396 -27.20 17.67 -28.52
CA ALA A 396 -27.70 17.12 -29.78
C ALA A 396 -29.11 17.64 -30.06
N GLY A 397 -29.25 18.41 -31.15
CA GLY A 397 -30.54 18.60 -31.82
C GLY A 397 -30.87 20.04 -32.18
N GLU A 398 -30.55 20.43 -33.42
CA GLU A 398 -31.48 21.14 -34.31
C GLU A 398 -30.91 21.09 -35.73
N GLY A 399 -31.66 20.53 -36.69
CA GLY A 399 -31.24 20.56 -38.10
C GLY A 399 -31.74 19.45 -39.02
N ASN A 400 -33.07 19.32 -39.11
CA ASN A 400 -33.90 18.99 -40.28
C ASN A 400 -33.53 17.89 -41.31
N ALA A 401 -34.57 17.10 -41.58
CA ALA A 401 -34.88 16.21 -42.70
C ALA A 401 -34.26 16.51 -44.08
N GLU A 402 -33.87 15.46 -44.81
CA GLU A 402 -34.61 14.88 -45.95
C GLU A 402 -33.78 13.85 -46.75
N ALA A 403 -34.52 12.92 -47.36
CA ALA A 403 -34.21 12.10 -48.55
C ALA A 403 -33.29 10.85 -48.44
N GLU A 404 -33.95 9.67 -48.52
CA GLU A 404 -33.37 8.47 -49.15
C GLU A 404 -33.05 8.76 -50.64
N PRO A 405 -32.13 7.99 -51.27
CA PRO A 405 -32.62 6.81 -51.99
C PRO A 405 -31.73 5.57 -51.90
N SER A 406 -32.41 4.42 -52.04
CA SER A 406 -31.94 3.12 -52.53
C SER A 406 -30.84 3.20 -53.60
N TRP A 407 -29.94 2.21 -53.70
CA TRP A 407 -29.75 1.32 -54.88
C TRP A 407 -28.72 0.20 -54.57
N VAL A 408 -29.23 -1.04 -54.63
CA VAL A 408 -28.72 -2.25 -55.31
C VAL A 408 -27.40 -2.94 -54.89
N ARG A 409 -27.59 -4.26 -54.73
CA ARG A 409 -26.63 -5.37 -54.61
C ARG A 409 -25.68 -5.47 -55.81
N GLY A 410 -24.45 -5.85 -55.52
CA GLY A 410 -23.49 -6.47 -56.42
C GLY A 410 -22.44 -7.17 -55.58
#